data_AF-A0AA91GPL4-F1
#
_entry.id   AF-A0AA91GPL4-F1
#
_cell.length_a   1.000
_cell.length_b   1.000
_cell.length_c   1.000
_cell.angle_alpha   90.00
_cell.angle_beta   90.00
_cell.angle_gamma   90.00
#
_symmetry.space_group_name_H-M   'P 1'
#
loop_
_entity.id
_entity.type
_entity.pdbx_description
1 polymer ?
#
loop_
_entity_poly.entity_id
_entity_poly.type
_entity_poly.pdbx_seq_one_letter_code
_entity_poly.pdbx_strand_id
1 'polypeptide(L)'
;MTTQSITPVRLLRDSLISVLPIYKSLLIFFIPSLILSLSKLVIPKILFSIIDELYFLSIGAVFFEAALFFCYKKLNQEEITISQSLQKAIENFPKILFLRICLSPLLLILFLFPRLYFVFSLVIIKDLSTRDVFKRCWQLTKGYGWQIFWNFLTLILISNVLDFISSLISESIFGVSGELNGGELSTSDPAFVLNRLLTTAINFFVYNPLLTIYVTLMFIRLLALEKRKLGSVAM
;
A
#
# COMPACT_ATOMS: atom_id res chain seq x y z
N MET A 1 14.79 -10.10 -24.73
CA MET A 1 13.72 -9.15 -24.35
C MET A 1 12.62 -9.91 -23.60
N THR A 2 12.60 -9.89 -22.27
CA THR A 2 11.56 -10.60 -21.52
C THR A 2 10.24 -9.83 -21.55
N THR A 3 9.15 -10.49 -21.98
CA THR A 3 7.75 -10.08 -21.82
C THR A 3 7.53 -9.46 -20.43
N GLN A 4 7.20 -8.17 -20.35
CA GLN A 4 6.87 -7.51 -19.08
C GLN A 4 5.46 -7.94 -18.66
N SER A 5 5.33 -9.14 -18.08
CA SER A 5 4.07 -9.60 -17.50
C SER A 5 3.83 -8.96 -16.12
N ILE A 6 2.57 -8.65 -15.81
CA ILE A 6 2.12 -8.20 -14.49
C ILE A 6 1.74 -9.43 -13.64
N THR A 7 2.59 -10.46 -13.64
CA THR A 7 2.33 -11.70 -12.90
C THR A 7 2.75 -11.55 -11.44
N PRO A 8 1.93 -12.00 -10.46
CA PRO A 8 2.19 -11.71 -9.06
C PRO A 8 3.56 -12.16 -8.54
N VAL A 9 3.94 -13.41 -8.83
CA VAL A 9 5.23 -13.99 -8.39
C VAL A 9 6.42 -13.17 -8.89
N ARG A 10 6.36 -12.73 -10.16
CA ARG A 10 7.44 -11.94 -10.75
C ARG A 10 7.51 -10.54 -10.13
N LEU A 11 6.37 -9.90 -9.92
CA LEU A 11 6.33 -8.61 -9.24
C LEU A 11 6.86 -8.73 -7.82
N LEU A 12 6.48 -9.77 -7.07
CA LEU A 12 6.99 -10.01 -5.72
C LEU A 12 8.51 -10.15 -5.69
N ARG A 13 9.07 -10.99 -6.58
CA ARG A 13 10.51 -11.17 -6.72
C ARG A 13 11.22 -9.84 -7.02
N ASP A 14 10.71 -9.11 -8.01
CA ASP A 14 11.33 -7.86 -8.45
C ASP A 14 11.20 -6.77 -7.38
N SER A 15 10.13 -6.78 -6.58
CA SER A 15 9.98 -5.90 -5.41
C SER A 15 11.00 -6.20 -4.31
N LEU A 16 11.24 -7.48 -4.01
CA LEU A 16 12.24 -7.89 -3.02
C LEU A 16 13.66 -7.49 -3.44
N ILE A 17 13.98 -7.53 -4.73
CA ILE A 17 15.29 -7.06 -5.22
C ILE A 17 15.37 -5.54 -5.15
N SER A 18 14.29 -4.86 -5.54
CA SER A 18 14.26 -3.40 -5.66
C SER A 18 14.13 -2.68 -4.34
N VAL A 19 13.67 -3.34 -3.27
CA VAL A 19 13.51 -2.73 -1.95
C VAL A 19 14.82 -2.48 -1.25
N LEU A 20 15.79 -3.39 -1.34
CA LEU A 20 17.06 -3.29 -0.61
C LEU A 20 17.73 -1.90 -0.70
N PRO A 21 17.94 -1.31 -1.90
CA PRO A 21 18.66 -0.03 -2.02
C PRO A 21 17.90 1.16 -1.43
N ILE A 22 16.56 1.11 -1.32
CA ILE A 22 15.72 2.21 -0.86
C ILE A 22 15.00 1.93 0.46
N TYR A 23 15.24 0.76 1.06
CA TYR A 23 14.52 0.24 2.23
C TYR A 23 14.57 1.21 3.42
N LYS A 24 15.76 1.69 3.78
CA LYS A 24 15.92 2.64 4.90
C LYS A 24 15.14 3.93 4.68
N SER A 25 15.18 4.47 3.46
CA SER A 25 14.42 5.67 3.11
C SER A 25 12.91 5.41 3.16
N LEU A 26 12.47 4.20 2.80
CA LEU A 26 11.06 3.83 2.87
C LEU A 26 10.55 3.72 4.30
N LEU A 27 11.32 3.16 5.22
CA LEU A 27 10.92 3.06 6.63
C LEU A 27 10.59 4.44 7.23
N ILE A 28 11.30 5.50 6.82
CA ILE A 28 11.06 6.87 7.28
C ILE A 28 9.62 7.32 6.98
N PHE A 29 9.06 6.95 5.82
CA PHE A 29 7.69 7.30 5.47
C PHE A 29 6.65 6.59 6.36
N PHE A 30 7.00 5.45 6.96
CA PHE A 30 6.06 4.66 7.76
C PHE A 30 6.19 4.91 9.27
N ILE A 31 7.14 5.75 9.71
CA ILE A 31 7.31 6.06 11.14
C ILE A 31 6.00 6.58 11.78
N PRO A 32 5.23 7.48 11.14
CA PRO A 32 3.96 7.92 11.72
C PRO A 32 2.96 6.77 11.92
N SER A 33 2.95 5.79 11.02
CA SER A 33 2.09 4.61 11.11
C SER A 33 2.54 3.68 12.23
N LEU A 34 3.84 3.57 12.47
CA LEU A 34 4.40 2.83 13.61
C LEU A 34 3.97 3.46 14.93
N ILE A 35 4.10 4.78 15.07
CA ILE A 35 3.70 5.52 16.27
C ILE A 35 2.21 5.31 16.55
N LEU A 36 1.36 5.44 15.53
CA LEU A 36 -0.07 5.18 15.68
C LEU A 36 -0.36 3.72 16.06
N SER A 37 0.30 2.76 15.40
CA SER A 37 0.09 1.34 15.69
C SER A 37 0.44 0.99 17.14
N LEU A 38 1.49 1.60 17.69
CA LEU A 38 1.90 1.41 19.08
C LEU A 38 0.96 2.12 20.07
N SER A 39 0.37 3.26 19.70
CA SER A 39 -0.57 3.97 20.59
C SER A 39 -1.86 3.17 20.83
N LYS A 40 -2.20 2.22 19.95
CA LYS A 40 -3.29 1.25 20.13
C LYS A 40 -3.18 0.44 21.42
N LEU A 41 -1.98 0.29 21.97
CA LEU A 41 -1.74 -0.44 23.22
C LEU A 41 -2.22 0.33 24.45
N VAL A 42 -2.37 1.65 24.33
CA VAL A 42 -2.67 2.55 25.47
C VAL A 42 -4.03 3.22 25.31
N ILE A 43 -4.43 3.53 24.07
CA ILE A 43 -5.67 4.26 23.79
C ILE A 43 -6.87 3.31 23.78
N PRO A 44 -7.99 3.68 24.43
CA PRO A 44 -9.23 2.90 24.36
C PRO A 44 -9.69 2.64 22.92
N LYS A 45 -10.18 1.42 22.65
CA LYS A 45 -10.55 0.91 21.31
C LYS A 45 -11.43 1.88 20.51
N ILE A 46 -12.48 2.42 21.13
CA ILE A 46 -13.42 3.34 20.46
C ILE A 46 -12.74 4.64 20.02
N LEU A 47 -11.92 5.23 20.91
CA LEU A 47 -11.16 6.45 20.58
C LEU A 47 -10.10 6.16 19.51
N PHE A 48 -9.44 5.00 19.62
CA PHE A 48 -8.44 4.58 18.64
C PHE A 48 -9.05 4.43 17.24
N SER A 49 -10.23 3.83 17.10
CA SER A 49 -10.89 3.68 15.79
C SER A 49 -11.14 5.01 15.08
N ILE A 50 -11.53 6.06 15.83
CA ILE A 50 -11.73 7.40 15.26
C ILE A 50 -10.39 8.01 14.83
N ILE A 51 -9.37 7.90 15.69
CA ILE A 51 -8.02 8.42 15.40
C ILE A 51 -7.41 7.71 14.18
N ASP A 52 -7.59 6.40 14.07
CA ASP A 52 -7.07 5.56 12.98
C ASP A 52 -7.68 5.96 11.63
N GLU A 53 -8.99 6.16 11.59
CA GLU A 53 -9.68 6.62 10.38
C GLU A 53 -9.23 8.04 9.98
N LEU A 54 -9.15 8.97 10.94
CA LEU A 54 -8.65 10.32 10.67
C LEU A 54 -7.21 10.30 10.18
N TYR A 55 -6.36 9.46 10.77
CA TYR A 55 -4.98 9.28 10.34
C TYR A 55 -4.93 8.74 8.91
N PHE A 56 -5.69 7.68 8.60
CA PHE A 56 -5.71 7.06 7.27
C PHE A 56 -6.13 8.05 6.18
N LEU A 57 -7.13 8.89 6.45
CA LEU A 57 -7.61 9.91 5.52
C LEU A 57 -6.66 11.09 5.36
N SER A 58 -5.86 11.41 6.37
CA SER A 58 -4.97 12.58 6.40
C SER A 58 -3.49 12.20 6.26
N ILE A 59 -2.81 12.02 7.40
CA ILE A 59 -1.37 11.78 7.50
C ILE A 59 -0.98 10.51 6.74
N GLY A 60 -1.70 9.41 6.95
CA GLY A 60 -1.47 8.14 6.26
C GLY A 60 -1.53 8.28 4.74
N ALA A 61 -2.51 9.03 4.21
CA ALA A 61 -2.61 9.31 2.79
C ALA A 61 -1.37 10.09 2.28
N VAL A 62 -0.97 11.18 2.94
CA VAL A 62 0.19 11.98 2.51
C VAL A 62 1.47 11.13 2.47
N PHE A 63 1.75 10.40 3.54
CA PHE A 63 2.98 9.63 3.66
C PHE A 63 3.02 8.44 2.69
N PHE A 64 1.89 7.76 2.50
CA PHE A 64 1.82 6.63 1.56
C PHE A 64 1.99 7.08 0.10
N GLU A 65 1.31 8.16 -0.31
CA GLU A 65 1.42 8.69 -1.68
C GLU A 65 2.81 9.29 -1.94
N ALA A 66 3.42 9.92 -0.94
CA ALA A 66 4.81 10.36 -1.00
C ALA A 66 5.79 9.18 -1.17
N ALA A 67 5.57 8.07 -0.46
CA ALA A 67 6.39 6.87 -0.59
C ALA A 67 6.25 6.24 -1.99
N LEU A 68 5.05 6.21 -2.56
CA LEU A 68 4.81 5.75 -3.94
C LEU A 68 5.54 6.64 -4.97
N PHE A 69 5.47 7.95 -4.81
CA PHE A 69 6.16 8.90 -5.69
C PHE A 69 7.69 8.77 -5.57
N PHE A 70 8.20 8.67 -4.34
CA PHE A 70 9.62 8.46 -4.06
C PHE A 70 10.13 7.16 -4.73
N CYS A 71 9.40 6.04 -4.54
CA CYS A 71 9.71 4.78 -5.20
C CYS A 71 9.71 4.92 -6.72
N TYR A 72 8.69 5.57 -7.28
CA TYR A 72 8.58 5.73 -8.72
C TYR A 72 9.79 6.47 -9.29
N LYS A 73 10.21 7.56 -8.65
CA LYS A 73 11.37 8.34 -9.08
C LYS A 73 12.67 7.55 -8.94
N LYS A 74 12.92 6.92 -7.78
CA LYS A 74 14.12 6.10 -7.57
C LYS A 74 14.22 4.90 -8.50
N LEU A 75 13.11 4.21 -8.78
CA LEU A 75 13.08 3.09 -9.73
C LEU A 75 13.34 3.51 -11.18
N ASN A 76 13.04 4.77 -11.53
CA ASN A 76 13.41 5.38 -12.80
C ASN A 76 14.78 6.07 -12.77
N GLN A 77 15.60 5.80 -11.75
CA GLN A 77 16.95 6.34 -11.57
C GLN A 77 17.00 7.88 -11.45
N GLU A 78 15.90 8.50 -11.04
CA GLU A 78 15.85 9.95 -10.82
C GLU A 78 16.31 10.30 -9.38
N GLU A 79 17.05 11.41 -9.26
CA GLU A 79 17.38 11.97 -7.96
C GLU A 79 16.15 12.64 -7.35
N ILE A 80 15.77 12.19 -6.16
CA ILE A 80 14.66 12.72 -5.39
C ILE A 80 14.98 12.59 -3.91
N THR A 81 14.61 13.60 -3.12
CA THR A 81 14.70 13.56 -1.66
C THR A 81 13.36 13.17 -1.04
N ILE A 82 13.39 12.72 0.22
CA ILE A 82 12.18 12.43 1.01
C ILE A 82 11.33 13.69 1.15
N SER A 83 11.97 14.84 1.43
CA SER A 83 11.30 16.13 1.57
C SER A 83 10.55 16.55 0.30
N GLN A 84 11.18 16.43 -0.88
CA GLN A 84 10.53 16.74 -2.16
C GLN A 84 9.32 15.83 -2.42
N SER A 85 9.41 14.56 -2.02
CA SER A 85 8.33 13.60 -2.20
C SER A 85 7.14 13.90 -1.27
N LEU A 86 7.42 14.27 -0.01
CA LEU A 86 6.41 14.72 0.94
C LEU A 86 5.75 16.03 0.48
N GLN A 87 6.55 17.00 0.02
CA GLN A 87 6.04 18.26 -0.49
C GLN A 87 5.07 18.01 -1.66
N LYS A 88 5.45 17.15 -2.63
CA LYS A 88 4.57 16.82 -3.76
C LYS A 88 3.25 16.19 -3.30
N ALA A 89 3.28 15.36 -2.26
CA ALA A 89 2.08 14.74 -1.70
C ALA A 89 1.21 15.76 -0.95
N ILE A 90 1.80 16.68 -0.20
CA ILE A 90 1.09 17.77 0.48
C ILE A 90 0.42 18.71 -0.54
N GLU A 91 1.13 19.10 -1.60
CA GLU A 91 0.58 19.94 -2.66
C GLU A 91 -0.63 19.31 -3.35
N ASN A 92 -0.63 17.98 -3.50
CA ASN A 92 -1.74 17.24 -4.08
C ASN A 92 -2.75 16.72 -3.05
N PHE A 93 -2.53 16.97 -1.75
CA PHE A 93 -3.37 16.44 -0.68
C PHE A 93 -4.84 16.79 -0.84
N PRO A 94 -5.25 18.04 -1.18
CA PRO A 94 -6.66 18.37 -1.37
C PRO A 94 -7.32 17.52 -2.47
N LYS A 95 -6.61 17.29 -3.59
CA LYS A 95 -7.10 16.45 -4.69
C LYS A 95 -7.22 14.98 -4.24
N ILE A 96 -6.21 14.48 -3.53
CA ILE A 96 -6.17 13.10 -3.03
C ILE A 96 -7.28 12.87 -2.02
N LEU A 97 -7.50 13.79 -1.08
CA LEU A 97 -8.57 13.73 -0.08
C LEU A 97 -9.94 13.74 -0.75
N PHE A 98 -10.18 14.65 -1.69
CA PHE A 98 -11.42 14.69 -2.46
C PHE A 98 -11.68 13.37 -3.19
N LEU A 99 -10.65 12.84 -3.88
CA LEU A 99 -10.74 11.56 -4.57
C LEU A 99 -11.02 10.39 -3.61
N ARG A 100 -10.40 10.37 -2.43
CA ARG A 100 -10.63 9.33 -1.41
C ARG A 100 -12.07 9.35 -0.91
N ILE A 101 -12.63 10.53 -0.63
CA ILE A 101 -14.02 10.69 -0.19
C ILE A 101 -14.99 10.28 -1.31
N CYS A 102 -14.76 10.72 -2.55
CA CYS A 102 -15.62 10.35 -3.67
C CYS A 102 -15.53 8.87 -4.04
N LEU A 103 -14.36 8.26 -3.90
CA LEU A 103 -14.13 6.87 -4.26
C LEU A 103 -14.52 5.90 -3.15
N SER A 104 -14.54 6.30 -1.88
CA SER A 104 -14.84 5.40 -0.76
C SER A 104 -16.07 4.49 -0.95
N PRO A 105 -17.23 4.94 -1.48
CA PRO A 105 -18.35 4.03 -1.74
C PRO A 105 -18.07 3.04 -2.89
N LEU A 106 -17.26 3.44 -3.88
CA LEU A 106 -16.87 2.60 -5.01
C LEU A 106 -15.77 1.59 -4.63
N LEU A 107 -15.00 1.87 -3.57
CA LEU A 107 -13.98 0.95 -3.06
C LEU A 107 -14.58 -0.35 -2.50
N LEU A 108 -15.88 -0.38 -2.19
CA LEU A 108 -16.60 -1.57 -1.76
C LEU A 108 -16.87 -2.56 -2.91
N ILE A 109 -16.69 -2.15 -4.16
CA ILE A 109 -16.89 -3.01 -5.33
C ILE A 109 -15.59 -3.77 -5.62
N LEU A 110 -15.56 -5.05 -5.22
CA LEU A 110 -14.39 -5.94 -5.23
C LEU A 110 -13.58 -5.94 -6.56
N PHE A 111 -14.23 -5.77 -7.71
CA PHE A 111 -13.57 -5.76 -9.02
C PHE A 111 -13.17 -4.36 -9.53
N LEU A 112 -13.79 -3.30 -9.01
CA LEU A 112 -13.49 -1.93 -9.44
C LEU A 112 -12.37 -1.32 -8.58
N PHE A 113 -12.34 -1.65 -7.29
CA PHE A 113 -11.36 -1.16 -6.34
C PHE A 113 -9.90 -1.29 -6.80
N PRO A 114 -9.43 -2.49 -7.23
CA PRO A 114 -8.02 -2.67 -7.61
C PRO A 114 -7.61 -1.79 -8.80
N ARG A 115 -8.56 -1.47 -9.69
CA ARG A 115 -8.30 -0.60 -10.85
C ARG A 115 -8.25 0.86 -10.43
N LEU A 116 -9.23 1.30 -9.63
CA LEU A 116 -9.33 2.69 -9.18
C LEU A 116 -8.20 3.08 -8.23
N TYR A 117 -7.52 2.12 -7.60
CA TYR A 117 -6.35 2.37 -6.78
C TYR A 117 -5.26 3.20 -7.48
N PHE A 118 -5.06 3.01 -8.79
CA PHE A 118 -4.05 3.76 -9.56
C PHE A 118 -4.42 5.22 -9.83
N VAL A 119 -5.65 5.64 -9.51
CA VAL A 119 -6.05 7.06 -9.62
C VAL A 119 -5.11 7.92 -8.77
N PHE A 120 -4.81 7.50 -7.54
CA PHE A 120 -3.93 8.26 -6.65
C PHE A 120 -2.49 8.33 -7.19
N SER A 121 -1.96 7.19 -7.67
CA SER A 121 -0.65 7.14 -8.32
C SER A 121 -0.57 8.05 -9.54
N LEU A 122 -1.65 8.15 -10.33
CA LEU A 122 -1.70 9.04 -11.49
C LEU A 122 -1.75 10.52 -11.09
N VAL A 123 -2.47 10.88 -10.03
CA VAL A 123 -2.43 12.26 -9.51
C VAL A 123 -1.01 12.61 -9.08
N ILE A 124 -0.36 11.78 -8.28
CA ILE A 124 0.93 12.15 -7.69
C ILE A 124 2.09 12.07 -8.69
N ILE A 125 2.10 11.08 -9.58
CA ILE A 125 3.21 10.85 -10.53
C ILE A 125 3.04 11.62 -11.83
N LYS A 126 1.81 11.76 -12.33
CA LYS A 126 1.51 12.41 -13.62
C LYS A 126 0.87 13.78 -13.48
N ASP A 127 0.61 14.24 -12.26
CA ASP A 127 0.03 15.55 -11.94
C ASP A 127 -1.27 15.85 -12.70
N LEU A 128 -2.09 14.81 -12.87
CA LEU A 128 -3.33 14.92 -13.64
C LEU A 128 -4.42 15.62 -12.83
N SER A 129 -5.31 16.31 -13.54
CA SER A 129 -6.53 16.87 -12.97
C SER A 129 -7.48 15.74 -12.50
N THR A 130 -8.32 16.05 -11.53
CA THR A 130 -9.35 15.12 -11.01
C THR A 130 -10.30 14.62 -12.11
N ARG A 131 -10.51 15.39 -13.18
CA ARG A 131 -11.36 14.97 -14.31
C ARG A 131 -10.65 13.99 -15.24
N ASP A 132 -9.39 14.27 -15.56
CA ASP A 132 -8.64 13.48 -16.53
C ASP A 132 -8.11 12.18 -15.95
N VAL A 133 -7.87 12.16 -14.63
CA VAL A 133 -7.28 11.01 -13.94
C VAL A 133 -8.13 9.75 -14.06
N PHE A 134 -9.46 9.86 -14.00
CA PHE A 134 -10.35 8.70 -14.13
C PHE A 134 -10.30 8.10 -15.53
N LYS A 135 -10.39 8.95 -16.55
CA LYS A 135 -10.30 8.53 -17.95
C LYS A 135 -8.95 7.86 -18.20
N ARG A 136 -7.88 8.45 -17.69
CA ARG A 136 -6.52 7.90 -17.83
C ARG A 136 -6.36 6.58 -17.08
N CYS A 137 -6.86 6.48 -15.87
CA CYS A 137 -6.83 5.26 -15.06
C CYS A 137 -7.58 4.11 -15.74
N TRP A 138 -8.77 4.40 -16.28
CA TRP A 138 -9.55 3.42 -17.02
C TRP A 138 -8.81 2.94 -18.28
N GLN A 139 -8.20 3.85 -19.04
CA GLN A 139 -7.39 3.50 -20.20
C GLN A 139 -6.18 2.64 -19.82
N LEU A 140 -5.46 3.02 -18.78
CA LEU A 140 -4.26 2.33 -18.28
C LEU A 140 -4.58 0.89 -17.86
N THR A 141 -5.73 0.67 -17.23
CA THR A 141 -6.14 -0.64 -16.71
C THR A 141 -6.97 -1.48 -17.70
N LYS A 142 -7.33 -0.90 -18.86
CA LYS A 142 -8.18 -1.56 -19.87
C LYS A 142 -7.49 -2.80 -20.44
N GLY A 143 -8.13 -3.96 -20.24
CA GLY A 143 -7.63 -5.27 -20.69
C GLY A 143 -6.73 -5.98 -19.68
N TYR A 144 -6.34 -5.33 -18.57
CA TYR A 144 -5.47 -5.90 -17.54
C TYR A 144 -6.15 -6.09 -16.19
N GLY A 145 -7.45 -5.80 -16.09
CA GLY A 145 -8.17 -5.79 -14.81
C GLY A 145 -8.10 -7.10 -14.01
N TRP A 146 -8.16 -8.26 -14.68
CA TRP A 146 -8.04 -9.55 -13.99
C TRP A 146 -6.64 -9.74 -13.40
N GLN A 147 -5.59 -9.37 -14.14
CA GLN A 147 -4.22 -9.42 -13.66
C GLN A 147 -4.05 -8.50 -12.44
N ILE A 148 -4.53 -7.26 -12.53
CA ILE A 148 -4.50 -6.30 -11.42
C ILE A 148 -5.22 -6.88 -10.19
N PHE A 149 -6.42 -7.45 -10.37
CA PHE A 149 -7.16 -8.10 -9.29
C PHE A 149 -6.34 -9.19 -8.60
N TRP A 150 -5.75 -10.14 -9.36
CA TRP A 150 -4.93 -11.20 -8.78
C TRP A 150 -3.69 -10.68 -8.03
N ASN A 151 -3.11 -9.57 -8.49
CA ASN A 151 -1.99 -8.93 -7.80
C ASN A 151 -2.40 -8.39 -6.43
N PHE A 152 -3.51 -7.64 -6.36
CA PHE A 152 -4.02 -7.16 -5.08
C PHE A 152 -4.48 -8.30 -4.16
N LEU A 153 -5.12 -9.33 -4.71
CA LEU A 153 -5.48 -10.52 -3.94
C LEU A 153 -4.24 -11.21 -3.35
N THR A 154 -3.15 -11.32 -4.12
CA THR A 154 -1.89 -11.88 -3.63
C THR A 154 -1.32 -11.07 -2.47
N LEU A 155 -1.36 -9.73 -2.54
CA LEU A 155 -0.91 -8.86 -1.45
C LEU A 155 -1.76 -9.05 -0.18
N ILE A 156 -3.09 -9.13 -0.32
CA ILE A 156 -4.00 -9.41 0.79
C ILE A 156 -3.69 -10.77 1.42
N LEU A 157 -3.47 -11.81 0.61
CA LEU A 157 -3.11 -13.13 1.10
C LEU A 157 -1.76 -13.12 1.83
N ILE A 158 -0.76 -12.39 1.33
CA ILE A 158 0.53 -12.23 2.01
C ILE A 158 0.33 -11.56 3.38
N SER A 159 -0.45 -10.48 3.45
CA SER A 159 -0.77 -9.82 4.73
C SER A 159 -1.41 -10.79 5.72
N ASN A 160 -2.42 -11.53 5.29
CA ASN A 160 -3.14 -12.49 6.14
C ASN A 160 -2.21 -13.63 6.63
N VAL A 161 -1.31 -14.11 5.77
CA VAL A 161 -0.31 -15.13 6.16
C VAL A 161 0.65 -14.57 7.21
N LEU A 162 1.09 -13.33 7.08
CA LEU A 162 1.97 -12.69 8.06
C LEU A 162 1.29 -12.49 9.42
N ASP A 163 0.01 -12.10 9.42
CA ASP A 163 -0.79 -11.97 10.64
C ASP A 163 -1.04 -13.33 11.30
N PHE A 164 -1.30 -14.36 10.49
CA PHE A 164 -1.44 -15.74 10.96
C PHE A 164 -0.15 -16.26 11.61
N ILE A 165 1.01 -16.04 10.99
CA ILE A 165 2.31 -16.42 11.55
C ILE A 165 2.57 -15.68 12.88
N SER A 166 2.26 -14.38 12.96
CA SER A 166 2.39 -13.60 14.20
C SER A 166 1.57 -14.18 15.33
N SER A 167 0.35 -14.61 15.02
CA SER A 167 -0.57 -15.23 15.97
C SER A 167 -0.03 -16.58 16.46
N LEU A 168 0.45 -17.45 15.56
CA LEU A 168 1.06 -18.73 15.93
C LEU A 168 2.28 -18.56 16.85
N ILE A 169 3.15 -17.58 16.56
CA ILE A 169 4.32 -17.29 17.40
C ILE A 169 3.86 -16.89 18.80
N SER A 170 2.88 -15.99 18.89
CA SER A 170 2.37 -15.53 20.18
C SER A 170 1.73 -16.66 21.01
N GLU A 171 0.93 -17.51 20.37
CA GLU A 171 0.32 -18.68 21.02
C GLU A 171 1.38 -19.67 21.52
N SER A 172 2.42 -19.92 20.72
CA SER A 172 3.50 -20.84 21.10
C SER A 172 4.29 -20.39 22.33
N ILE A 173 4.41 -19.08 22.55
CA ILE A 173 5.18 -18.50 23.66
C ILE A 173 4.36 -18.50 24.96
N PHE A 174 3.06 -18.20 24.89
CA PHE A 174 2.22 -18.03 26.07
C PHE A 174 1.30 -19.22 26.36
N GLY A 175 1.21 -20.22 25.48
CA GLY A 175 0.36 -21.40 25.67
C GLY A 175 -1.14 -21.11 25.71
N VAL A 176 -1.53 -19.87 25.40
CA VAL A 176 -2.93 -19.45 25.27
C VAL A 176 -3.33 -19.71 23.83
N SER A 177 -4.28 -20.62 23.60
CA SER A 177 -4.99 -20.70 22.32
C SER A 177 -5.82 -19.43 22.20
N GLY A 178 -5.24 -18.37 21.65
CA GLY A 178 -5.98 -17.18 21.30
C GLY A 178 -7.06 -17.61 20.34
N GLU A 179 -8.30 -17.67 20.80
CA GLU A 179 -9.41 -18.14 19.99
C GLU A 179 -9.35 -17.47 18.62
N LEU A 180 -9.09 -18.27 17.58
CA LEU A 180 -9.29 -17.94 16.17
C LEU A 180 -10.76 -17.51 15.87
N ASN A 181 -11.62 -17.43 16.89
CA ASN A 181 -13.06 -17.22 16.87
C ASN A 181 -13.56 -15.91 17.52
N GLY A 182 -12.70 -14.90 17.71
CA GLY A 182 -13.18 -13.56 18.06
C GLY A 182 -13.52 -13.33 19.53
N GLY A 183 -12.94 -14.12 20.44
CA GLY A 183 -12.90 -13.79 21.87
C GLY A 183 -12.07 -12.52 22.10
N GLU A 184 -12.64 -11.54 22.78
CA GLU A 184 -11.94 -10.30 23.14
C GLU A 184 -10.85 -10.60 24.16
N LEU A 185 -9.64 -10.90 23.68
CA LEU A 185 -8.45 -10.85 24.52
C LEU A 185 -8.35 -9.43 25.10
N SER A 186 -8.37 -9.36 26.44
CA SER A 186 -8.18 -8.11 27.17
C SER A 186 -6.85 -7.49 26.74
N THR A 187 -6.81 -6.16 26.62
CA THR A 187 -5.57 -5.40 26.35
C THR A 187 -4.51 -5.58 27.44
N SER A 188 -4.88 -6.18 28.58
CA SER A 188 -3.97 -6.57 29.66
C SER A 188 -3.34 -7.96 29.50
N ASP A 189 -3.73 -8.75 28.50
CA ASP A 189 -3.16 -10.08 28.25
C ASP A 189 -1.76 -9.94 27.59
N PRO A 190 -0.68 -10.44 28.20
CA PRO A 190 0.66 -10.42 27.63
C PRO A 190 0.74 -11.05 26.23
N ALA A 191 -0.05 -12.09 25.95
CA ALA A 191 -0.11 -12.73 24.63
C ALA A 191 -0.71 -11.78 23.59
N PHE A 192 -1.77 -11.05 23.95
CA PHE A 192 -2.34 -10.03 23.06
C PHE A 192 -1.35 -8.91 22.75
N VAL A 193 -0.65 -8.41 23.77
CA VAL A 193 0.37 -7.36 23.60
C VAL A 193 1.50 -7.85 22.68
N LEU A 194 2.01 -9.06 22.88
CA LEU A 194 3.07 -9.61 22.03
C LEU A 194 2.61 -9.80 20.59
N ASN A 195 1.43 -10.40 20.35
CA ASN A 195 0.89 -10.56 19.00
C ASN A 195 0.77 -9.20 18.29
N ARG A 196 0.27 -8.18 18.99
CA ARG A 196 0.17 -6.83 18.44
C ARG A 196 1.52 -6.24 18.10
N LEU A 197 2.51 -6.35 18.98
CA LEU A 197 3.87 -5.87 18.72
C LEU A 197 4.52 -6.59 17.51
N LEU A 198 4.36 -7.91 17.41
CA LEU A 198 4.85 -8.70 16.28
C LEU A 198 4.17 -8.28 14.97
N THR A 199 2.83 -8.20 14.97
CA THR A 199 2.04 -7.76 13.83
C THR A 199 2.45 -6.35 13.38
N THR A 200 2.63 -5.42 14.33
CA THR A 200 3.10 -4.05 14.04
C THR A 200 4.52 -4.05 13.47
N ALA A 201 5.44 -4.84 14.04
CA ALA A 201 6.81 -4.95 13.55
C ALA A 201 6.86 -5.52 12.13
N ILE A 202 6.13 -6.62 11.86
CA ILE A 202 6.09 -7.22 10.52
C ILE A 202 5.48 -6.25 9.50
N ASN A 203 4.39 -5.57 9.87
CA ASN A 203 3.76 -4.60 8.97
C ASN A 203 4.70 -3.43 8.64
N PHE A 204 5.38 -2.89 9.65
CA PHE A 204 6.30 -1.77 9.49
C PHE A 204 7.57 -2.16 8.72
N PHE A 205 8.24 -3.25 9.13
CA PHE A 205 9.55 -3.64 8.58
C PHE A 205 9.45 -4.42 7.28
N VAL A 206 8.37 -5.15 7.03
CA VAL A 206 8.30 -6.07 5.88
C VAL A 206 7.20 -5.65 4.92
N TYR A 207 5.95 -5.62 5.40
CA TYR A 207 4.80 -5.50 4.51
C TYR A 207 4.72 -4.12 3.84
N ASN A 208 4.79 -3.02 4.59
CA ASN A 208 4.61 -1.68 4.04
C ASN A 208 5.64 -1.32 2.96
N PRO A 209 6.97 -1.48 3.17
CA PRO A 209 7.96 -1.23 2.12
C PRO A 209 7.75 -2.11 0.88
N LEU A 210 7.42 -3.39 1.09
CA LEU A 210 7.19 -4.35 0.00
C LEU A 210 5.94 -3.97 -0.81
N LEU A 211 4.84 -3.64 -0.12
CA LEU A 211 3.58 -3.21 -0.71
C LEU A 211 3.79 -1.98 -1.59
N THR A 212 4.46 -0.95 -1.09
CA THR A 212 4.69 0.29 -1.83
C THR A 212 5.47 0.02 -3.12
N ILE A 213 6.58 -0.70 -3.05
CA ILE A 213 7.38 -1.01 -4.25
C ILE A 213 6.61 -1.90 -5.22
N TYR A 214 5.88 -2.89 -4.70
CA TYR A 214 5.07 -3.78 -5.51
C TYR A 214 4.04 -3.01 -6.32
N VAL A 215 3.30 -2.12 -5.67
CA VAL A 215 2.33 -1.23 -6.31
C VAL A 215 3.03 -0.34 -7.34
N THR A 216 4.17 0.27 -6.99
CA THR A 216 4.91 1.14 -7.91
C THR A 216 5.41 0.37 -9.14
N LEU A 217 5.97 -0.83 -8.99
CA LEU A 217 6.42 -1.66 -10.11
C LEU A 217 5.25 -2.10 -10.99
N MET A 218 4.11 -2.46 -10.38
CA MET A 218 2.89 -2.78 -11.09
C MET A 218 2.43 -1.57 -11.94
N PHE A 219 2.46 -0.37 -11.37
CA PHE A 219 2.13 0.87 -12.07
C PHE A 219 3.09 1.17 -13.24
N ILE A 220 4.40 1.05 -13.02
CA ILE A 220 5.43 1.25 -14.06
C ILE A 220 5.21 0.26 -15.23
N ARG A 221 4.92 -1.01 -14.94
CA ARG A 221 4.66 -2.02 -15.97
C ARG A 221 3.39 -1.73 -16.76
N LEU A 222 2.32 -1.29 -16.10
CA LEU A 222 1.09 -0.87 -16.77
C LEU A 222 1.36 0.26 -17.76
N LEU A 223 2.13 1.28 -17.35
CA LEU A 223 2.52 2.38 -18.25
C LEU A 223 3.33 1.88 -19.45
N ALA A 224 4.26 0.94 -19.25
CA ALA A 224 5.08 0.37 -20.31
C ALA A 224 4.25 -0.47 -21.30
N LEU A 225 3.30 -1.27 -20.81
CA LEU A 225 2.40 -2.08 -21.63
C LEU A 225 1.46 -1.22 -22.49
N GLU A 226 0.95 -0.13 -21.92
CA GLU A 226 0.14 0.82 -22.68
C GLU A 226 0.93 1.49 -23.80
N LYS A 227 2.16 1.94 -23.52
CA LYS A 227 3.03 2.57 -24.53
C LYS A 227 3.29 1.64 -25.72
N ARG A 228 3.47 0.34 -25.48
CA ARG A 228 3.62 -0.67 -26.54
C ARG A 228 2.37 -0.82 -27.40
N LYS A 229 1.20 -0.87 -26.75
CA LYS A 229 -0.09 -0.99 -27.45
C LYS A 229 -0.36 0.21 -28.35
N LEU A 230 0.04 1.41 -27.94
CA LEU A 230 -0.07 2.62 -28.76
C LEU A 230 0.96 2.61 -29.90
N GLY A 231 2.20 2.18 -29.64
CA GLY A 231 3.23 2.05 -30.65
C GLY A 231 2.92 1.01 -31.73
N SER A 232 2.23 -0.08 -31.39
CA SER A 232 1.81 -1.11 -32.35
C SER A 232 0.61 -0.73 -33.22
N VAL A 233 -0.08 0.37 -32.89
CA VAL A 233 -1.21 0.89 -33.69
C VAL A 233 -0.76 1.98 -34.66
N ALA A 234 0.46 2.50 -34.48
CA ALA A 234 1.06 3.53 -35.33
C ALA A 234 2.00 2.98 -36.42
N MET A 235 2.13 1.64 -36.51
CA MET A 235 2.80 0.92 -37.61
C MET A 235 1.75 0.17 -38.42
#